data_AF-A0A0Q4BI04-F1
#
_entry.id   AF-A0A0Q4BI04-F1
#
_cell.length_a   1.000
_cell.length_b   1.000
_cell.length_c   1.000
_cell.angle_alpha   90.00
_cell.angle_beta   90.00
_cell.angle_gamma   90.00
#
_symmetry.space_group_name_H-M   'P 1'
#
loop_
_entity.id
_entity.type
_entity.pdbx_description
1 polymer ?
#
loop_
_entity_poly.entity_id
_entity_poly.type
_entity_poly.pdbx_seq_one_letter_code
_entity_poly.pdbx_strand_id
1 'polypeptide(L)'
;MGYDRASYQRNKADALFRMGFHAEVVGKVEEAAAKYERAIAADPRHYRSYVQLSRLYARKGDEGRAAHYRSAAERCRIGDSPDRSPERRQRTPPPSLISRVLEPSGAETPEPDRDEEVRRMLPHVWGPFFGRFDSLREVQRSSVPVVLRGDNAMIIAPTASGKTEAIFAPLAERMISEGWTGLSVLYISPTKALAEDIAQRLMDMVDGLDIQVGQRNGDTKTFNEKNPQNILVTTPESLDSLMSRKPECLRDIKAVVMDELHMLDGSYRGGPAQGADTPPARGDGDRAGVLRHDR
;
A
#
# COMPACT_ATOMS: atom_id res chain seq x y z
N MET A 1 14.60 -7.19 -33.31
CA MET A 1 13.92 -7.77 -32.14
C MET A 1 12.43 -7.78 -32.39
N GLY A 2 11.85 -8.93 -32.77
CA GLY A 2 10.41 -9.04 -33.03
C GLY A 2 9.65 -9.21 -31.72
N TYR A 3 8.67 -8.35 -31.46
CA TYR A 3 7.75 -8.54 -30.34
C TYR A 3 6.91 -9.80 -30.59
N ASP A 4 6.89 -10.73 -29.63
CA ASP A 4 6.02 -11.90 -29.68
C ASP A 4 4.55 -11.46 -29.70
N ARG A 5 3.88 -11.74 -30.82
CA ARG A 5 2.48 -11.35 -31.06
C ARG A 5 1.56 -11.96 -30.00
N ALA A 6 1.85 -13.15 -29.47
CA ALA A 6 1.05 -13.77 -28.43
C ALA A 6 1.16 -13.00 -27.10
N SER A 7 2.38 -12.65 -26.70
CA SER A 7 2.62 -11.84 -25.51
C SER A 7 2.05 -10.42 -25.63
N TYR A 8 2.09 -9.81 -26.82
CA TYR A 8 1.45 -8.50 -27.06
C TYR A 8 -0.07 -8.57 -26.86
N GLN A 9 -0.74 -9.60 -27.39
CA GLN A 9 -2.19 -9.74 -27.24
C GLN A 9 -2.62 -10.03 -25.79
N ARG A 10 -1.83 -10.84 -25.04
CA ARG A 10 -2.06 -11.06 -23.60
C ARG A 10 -1.95 -9.76 -22.80
N ASN A 11 -0.89 -8.99 -22.99
CA ASN A 11 -0.71 -7.71 -22.30
C ASN A 11 -1.81 -6.71 -22.66
N LYS A 12 -2.26 -6.71 -23.92
CA LYS A 12 -3.39 -5.90 -24.38
C LYS A 12 -4.71 -6.32 -23.71
N ALA A 13 -4.93 -7.62 -23.51
CA ALA A 13 -6.10 -8.14 -22.79
C ALA A 13 -6.10 -7.70 -21.32
N ASP A 14 -4.96 -7.81 -20.62
CA ASP A 14 -4.82 -7.35 -19.23
C ASP A 14 -5.08 -5.85 -19.07
N ALA A 15 -4.57 -5.03 -20.00
CA ALA A 15 -4.80 -3.58 -20.00
C ALA A 15 -6.29 -3.25 -20.19
N LEU A 16 -6.96 -3.92 -21.14
CA LEU A 16 -8.39 -3.75 -21.38
C LEU A 16 -9.22 -4.19 -20.18
N PHE A 17 -8.83 -5.27 -19.50
CA PHE A 17 -9.48 -5.71 -18.26
C PHE A 17 -9.38 -4.65 -17.15
N ARG A 18 -8.20 -4.05 -16.94
CA ARG A 18 -8.01 -2.98 -15.93
C ARG A 18 -8.88 -1.76 -16.22
N MET A 19 -8.97 -1.35 -17.49
CA MET A 19 -9.86 -0.26 -17.90
C MET A 19 -11.33 -0.60 -17.63
N GLY A 20 -11.74 -1.85 -17.92
CA GLY A 20 -13.11 -2.31 -17.65
C GLY A 20 -13.44 -2.31 -16.16
N PHE A 21 -12.51 -2.77 -15.33
CA PHE A 21 -12.67 -2.76 -13.87
C PHE A 21 -12.81 -1.34 -13.32
N HIS A 22 -11.99 -0.40 -13.80
CA HIS A 22 -12.12 0.99 -13.39
C HIS A 22 -13.46 1.60 -13.81
N ALA A 23 -13.92 1.34 -15.04
CA ALA A 23 -15.24 1.78 -15.50
C ALA A 23 -16.37 1.21 -14.62
N GLU A 24 -16.26 -0.04 -14.15
CA GLU A 24 -17.22 -0.67 -13.24
C GLU A 24 -17.26 0.03 -11.88
N VAL A 25 -16.09 0.35 -11.31
CA VAL A 25 -15.97 1.07 -10.02
C VAL A 25 -16.60 2.46 -10.09
N VAL A 26 -16.47 3.14 -11.23
CA VAL A 26 -17.06 4.47 -11.46
C VAL A 26 -18.54 4.38 -11.91
N GLY A 27 -19.14 3.18 -11.85
CA GLY A 27 -20.56 2.95 -12.17
C GLY A 27 -20.89 2.96 -13.68
N LYS A 28 -19.90 3.01 -14.56
CA LYS A 28 -20.07 2.97 -16.02
C LYS A 28 -20.13 1.52 -16.51
N VAL A 29 -21.24 0.86 -16.19
CA VAL A 29 -21.39 -0.60 -16.35
C VAL A 29 -21.31 -1.05 -17.81
N GLU A 30 -21.85 -0.27 -18.75
CA GLU A 30 -21.85 -0.54 -20.19
C GLU A 30 -20.44 -0.42 -20.77
N GLU A 31 -19.69 0.59 -20.32
CA GLU A 31 -18.29 0.78 -20.71
C GLU A 31 -17.43 -0.37 -20.17
N ALA A 32 -17.66 -0.77 -18.91
CA ALA A 32 -16.98 -1.90 -18.30
C ALA A 32 -17.17 -3.20 -19.10
N ALA A 33 -18.42 -3.52 -19.47
CA ALA A 33 -18.75 -4.69 -20.26
C ALA A 33 -18.01 -4.70 -21.62
N ALA A 34 -18.07 -3.58 -22.35
CA ALA A 34 -17.39 -3.45 -23.63
C ALA A 34 -15.85 -3.65 -23.52
N LYS A 35 -15.24 -3.21 -22.42
CA LYS A 35 -13.80 -3.39 -22.19
C LYS A 35 -13.45 -4.85 -21.88
N TYR A 36 -14.26 -5.54 -21.10
CA TYR A 36 -14.06 -6.97 -20.83
C TYR A 36 -14.24 -7.83 -22.09
N GLU A 37 -15.23 -7.52 -22.93
CA GLU A 37 -15.42 -8.19 -24.22
C GLU A 37 -14.22 -7.98 -25.15
N ARG A 38 -13.69 -6.74 -25.21
CA ARG A 38 -12.47 -6.45 -25.97
C ARG A 38 -11.24 -7.17 -25.41
N ALA A 39 -11.16 -7.37 -24.10
CA ALA A 39 -10.09 -8.15 -23.48
C ALA A 39 -10.16 -9.63 -23.92
N ILE A 40 -11.36 -10.21 -23.95
CA ILE A 40 -11.60 -11.57 -24.45
C ILE A 40 -11.27 -11.70 -25.94
N ALA A 41 -11.61 -10.67 -26.74
CA ALA A 41 -11.27 -10.66 -28.16
C ALA A 41 -9.75 -10.60 -28.39
N ALA A 42 -9.00 -9.96 -27.48
CA ALA A 42 -7.54 -9.93 -27.53
C ALA A 42 -6.92 -11.25 -27.06
N ASP A 43 -7.41 -11.81 -25.95
CA ASP A 43 -7.01 -13.12 -25.45
C ASP A 43 -8.25 -13.95 -25.07
N PRO A 44 -8.66 -14.90 -25.92
CA PRO A 44 -9.80 -15.77 -25.67
C PRO A 44 -9.67 -16.67 -24.43
N ARG A 45 -8.46 -16.78 -23.84
CA ARG A 45 -8.21 -17.52 -22.59
C ARG A 45 -8.26 -16.62 -21.35
N HIS A 46 -8.56 -15.34 -21.49
CA HIS A 46 -8.55 -14.37 -20.39
C HIS A 46 -9.71 -14.58 -19.40
N TYR A 47 -9.56 -15.59 -18.54
CA TYR A 47 -10.53 -16.07 -17.55
C TYR A 47 -11.19 -14.95 -16.73
N ARG A 48 -10.40 -13.97 -16.28
CA ARG A 48 -10.88 -12.90 -15.40
C ARG A 48 -11.96 -12.04 -16.06
N SER A 49 -11.87 -11.81 -17.36
CA SER A 49 -12.85 -11.03 -18.11
C SER A 49 -14.19 -11.76 -18.22
N TYR A 50 -14.16 -13.08 -18.44
CA TYR A 50 -15.37 -13.91 -18.43
C TYR A 50 -16.08 -13.89 -17.07
N VAL A 51 -15.32 -14.00 -15.97
CA VAL A 51 -15.88 -13.93 -14.62
C VAL A 51 -16.55 -12.58 -14.37
N GLN A 52 -15.90 -11.46 -14.74
CA GLN A 52 -16.49 -10.14 -14.51
C GLN A 52 -17.72 -9.89 -15.37
N LEU A 53 -17.74 -10.30 -16.64
CA LEU A 53 -18.95 -10.23 -17.47
C LEU A 53 -20.09 -11.07 -16.88
N SER A 54 -19.80 -12.28 -16.37
CA SER A 54 -20.83 -13.12 -15.75
C SER A 54 -21.49 -12.45 -14.55
N ARG A 55 -20.70 -11.78 -13.69
CA ARG A 55 -21.21 -11.05 -12.52
C ARG A 55 -21.95 -9.79 -12.92
N LEU A 56 -21.42 -9.07 -13.90
CA LEU A 56 -22.00 -7.83 -14.41
C LEU A 56 -23.38 -8.07 -15.00
N TYR A 57 -23.55 -9.12 -15.81
CA TYR A 57 -24.86 -9.48 -16.36
C TYR A 57 -25.81 -10.07 -15.32
N ALA A 58 -25.31 -10.81 -14.33
CA ALA A 58 -26.13 -11.27 -13.20
C ALA A 58 -26.71 -10.10 -12.40
N ARG A 59 -25.91 -9.06 -12.12
CA ARG A 59 -26.40 -7.83 -11.44
C ARG A 59 -27.39 -7.04 -12.29
N LYS A 60 -27.32 -7.17 -13.62
CA LYS A 60 -28.31 -6.59 -14.54
C LYS A 60 -29.58 -7.42 -14.68
N GLY A 61 -29.65 -8.60 -14.06
CA GLY A 61 -30.75 -9.55 -14.20
C GLY A 61 -30.76 -10.32 -15.52
N ASP A 62 -29.70 -10.24 -16.33
CA ASP A 62 -29.55 -11.00 -17.57
C ASP A 62 -28.85 -12.35 -17.28
N GLU A 63 -29.62 -13.27 -16.70
CA GLU A 63 -29.14 -14.61 -16.32
C GLU A 63 -28.65 -15.42 -17.53
N GLY A 64 -29.19 -15.18 -18.72
CA GLY A 64 -28.79 -15.86 -19.95
C GLY A 64 -27.34 -15.54 -20.32
N ARG A 65 -26.98 -14.25 -20.38
CA ARG A 65 -25.59 -13.84 -20.62
C ARG A 65 -24.69 -14.20 -19.45
N ALA A 66 -25.18 -14.08 -18.21
CA ALA A 66 -24.42 -14.45 -17.03
C ALA A 66 -23.98 -15.92 -17.07
N ALA A 67 -24.91 -16.84 -17.39
CA ALA A 67 -24.64 -18.26 -17.53
C ALA A 67 -23.69 -18.56 -18.70
N HIS A 68 -23.85 -17.88 -19.84
CA HIS A 68 -22.96 -18.01 -20.99
C HIS A 68 -21.50 -17.73 -20.62
N TYR A 69 -21.22 -16.58 -19.99
CA TYR A 69 -19.85 -16.23 -19.60
C TYR A 69 -19.31 -17.11 -18.46
N ARG A 70 -20.18 -17.61 -17.58
CA ARG A 70 -19.78 -18.55 -16.52
C ARG A 70 -19.29 -19.88 -17.11
N SER A 71 -20.04 -20.46 -18.05
CA SER A 71 -19.63 -21.67 -18.78
C SER A 71 -18.36 -21.44 -19.61
N ALA A 72 -18.21 -20.27 -20.22
CA ALA A 72 -16.99 -19.92 -20.94
C ALA A 72 -15.76 -19.80 -20.03
N ALA A 73 -15.92 -19.22 -18.83
CA ALA A 73 -14.85 -19.14 -17.83
C ALA A 73 -14.37 -20.53 -17.39
N GLU A 74 -15.30 -21.48 -17.20
CA GLU A 74 -14.98 -22.87 -16.83
C GLU A 74 -14.13 -23.57 -17.90
N ARG A 75 -14.43 -23.33 -19.19
CA ARG A 75 -13.62 -23.87 -20.30
C ARG A 75 -12.19 -23.33 -20.30
N CYS A 76 -11.99 -22.06 -19.95
CA CYS A 76 -10.65 -21.48 -19.81
C CYS A 76 -9.88 -22.06 -18.60
N ARG A 77 -10.58 -22.50 -17.56
CA ARG A 77 -9.98 -23.06 -16.33
C ARG A 77 -9.31 -24.42 -16.55
N ILE A 78 -9.70 -25.17 -17.58
CA ILE A 78 -9.26 -26.55 -17.85
C ILE A 78 -8.01 -26.60 -18.76
N GLY A 79 -7.63 -25.48 -19.39
CA GLY A 79 -6.57 -25.42 -20.41
C GLY A 79 -5.17 -25.00 -19.97
N ASP A 80 -4.96 -24.61 -18.70
CA ASP A 80 -3.66 -24.14 -18.18
C ASP A 80 -3.17 -24.98 -16.99
N SER A 81 -2.20 -25.86 -17.25
CA SER A 81 -1.14 -26.28 -16.33
C SER A 81 0.00 -26.85 -17.18
N PRO A 82 1.28 -26.43 -17.01
CA PRO A 82 1.96 -26.39 -15.70
C PRO A 82 2.81 -25.12 -15.46
N ASP A 83 2.55 -24.42 -14.37
CA ASP A 83 3.54 -23.92 -13.39
C ASP A 83 2.75 -23.10 -12.36
N ARG A 84 2.29 -23.77 -11.29
CA ARG A 84 1.44 -23.13 -10.29
C ARG A 84 2.32 -22.55 -9.20
N SER A 85 2.45 -21.24 -9.27
CA SER A 85 2.68 -20.31 -8.16
C SER A 85 2.03 -20.81 -6.85
N PRO A 86 2.67 -20.58 -5.70
CA PRO A 86 2.32 -21.25 -4.44
C PRO A 86 0.87 -20.97 -4.03
N GLU A 87 0.24 -22.03 -3.52
CA GLU A 87 -1.10 -22.12 -2.94
C GLU A 87 -1.72 -20.79 -2.51
N ARG A 88 -2.73 -20.35 -3.27
CA ARG A 88 -3.69 -19.36 -2.79
C ARG A 88 -4.59 -20.05 -1.77
N ARG A 89 -4.13 -20.12 -0.51
CA ARG A 89 -5.02 -20.40 0.64
C ARG A 89 -6.28 -19.55 0.46
N GLN A 90 -7.43 -20.16 0.68
CA GLN A 90 -8.72 -19.46 0.74
C GLN A 90 -8.55 -18.25 1.67
N ARG A 91 -8.45 -17.05 1.10
CA ARG A 91 -8.45 -15.83 1.90
C ARG A 91 -9.91 -15.56 2.22
N THR A 92 -10.30 -15.87 3.45
CA THR A 92 -11.30 -15.10 4.20
C THR A 92 -11.13 -13.60 3.86
N PRO A 93 -12.22 -12.81 3.78
CA PRO A 93 -12.08 -11.35 3.68
C PRO A 93 -11.04 -10.91 4.72
N PRO A 94 -10.09 -10.03 4.39
CA PRO A 94 -9.07 -9.66 5.34
C PRO A 94 -9.78 -9.26 6.63
N PRO A 95 -9.38 -9.80 7.81
CA PRO A 95 -9.77 -9.16 9.07
C PRO A 95 -9.48 -7.68 8.90
N SER A 96 -10.34 -6.81 9.47
CA SER A 96 -10.28 -5.34 9.33
C SER A 96 -8.86 -4.87 8.96
N LEU A 97 -8.71 -4.20 7.81
CA LEU A 97 -7.39 -3.78 7.28
C LEU A 97 -6.52 -3.10 8.35
N ILE A 98 -7.16 -2.53 9.36
CA ILE A 98 -6.59 -2.09 10.62
C ILE A 98 -7.00 -3.11 11.70
N SER A 99 -6.04 -3.84 12.27
CA SER A 99 -6.30 -4.68 13.45
C SER A 99 -6.28 -3.87 14.74
N ARG A 100 -5.65 -2.69 14.73
CA ARG A 100 -5.58 -1.80 15.89
C ARG A 100 -5.48 -0.32 15.50
N VAL A 101 -6.30 0.53 16.13
CA VAL A 101 -6.10 1.98 16.14
C VAL A 101 -5.36 2.35 17.42
N LEU A 102 -4.26 3.09 17.30
CA LEU A 102 -3.44 3.57 18.39
C LEU A 102 -3.57 5.09 18.46
N GLU A 103 -4.25 5.57 19.51
CA GLU A 103 -4.40 6.99 19.85
C GLU A 103 -3.70 7.27 21.19
N PRO A 104 -2.35 7.34 21.22
CA PRO A 104 -1.61 7.67 22.42
C PRO A 104 -1.94 9.11 22.86
N SER A 105 -2.94 9.26 23.74
CA SER A 105 -3.36 10.53 24.34
C SER A 105 -2.84 10.72 25.78
N GLY A 106 -1.92 9.86 26.20
CA GLY A 106 -1.35 9.87 27.55
C GLY A 106 -0.46 11.08 27.79
N ALA A 107 -0.28 11.46 29.06
CA ALA A 107 0.77 12.39 29.45
C ALA A 107 2.14 11.80 29.07
N GLU A 108 3.05 12.62 28.56
CA GLU A 108 4.45 12.24 28.30
C GLU A 108 5.20 12.12 29.65
N THR A 109 4.81 11.13 30.45
CA THR A 109 5.49 10.77 31.69
C THR A 109 6.49 9.65 31.42
N PRO A 110 7.71 9.73 31.97
CA PRO A 110 8.67 8.63 31.89
C PRO A 110 8.09 7.36 32.55
N GLU A 111 8.09 6.25 31.81
CA GLU A 111 7.67 4.93 32.31
C GLU A 111 8.85 3.95 32.15
N PRO A 112 9.81 3.93 33.09
CA PRO A 112 11.07 3.20 32.93
C PRO A 112 10.89 1.69 32.76
N ASP A 113 9.88 1.10 33.40
CA ASP A 113 9.60 -0.34 33.28
C ASP A 113 9.15 -0.71 31.86
N ARG A 114 8.30 0.12 31.23
CA ARG A 114 7.89 -0.07 29.83
C ARG A 114 9.01 0.25 28.86
N ASP A 115 9.83 1.26 29.15
CA ASP A 115 10.99 1.60 28.31
C ASP A 115 11.98 0.45 28.27
N GLU A 116 12.23 -0.18 29.42
CA GLU A 116 13.08 -1.35 29.53
C GLU A 116 12.47 -2.60 28.85
N GLU A 117 11.14 -2.78 28.91
CA GLU A 117 10.46 -3.83 28.13
C GLU A 117 10.68 -3.64 26.63
N VAL A 118 10.44 -2.44 26.11
CA VAL A 118 10.65 -2.11 24.69
C VAL A 118 12.13 -2.25 24.31
N ARG A 119 13.06 -1.88 25.18
CA ARG A 119 14.49 -2.06 24.97
C ARG A 119 14.87 -3.52 24.76
N ARG A 120 14.31 -4.44 25.56
CA ARG A 120 14.55 -5.88 25.41
C ARG A 120 13.99 -6.44 24.11
N MET A 121 12.94 -5.82 23.57
CA MET A 121 12.35 -6.20 22.29
C MET A 121 13.15 -5.74 21.07
N LEU A 122 14.08 -4.79 21.23
CA LEU A 122 14.84 -4.16 20.14
C LEU A 122 16.37 -4.33 20.31
N PRO A 123 16.89 -5.57 20.46
CA PRO A 123 18.30 -5.80 20.79
C PRO A 123 19.28 -5.29 19.72
N HIS A 124 18.91 -5.24 18.44
CA HIS A 124 19.82 -4.83 17.37
C HIS A 124 19.73 -3.34 17.07
N VAL A 125 18.58 -2.73 17.31
CA VAL A 125 18.27 -1.37 16.82
C VAL A 125 18.05 -0.34 17.92
N TRP A 126 18.03 -0.74 19.20
CA TRP A 126 17.86 0.21 20.31
C TRP A 126 18.90 1.34 20.29
N GLY A 127 20.18 1.03 20.11
CA GLY A 127 21.26 2.02 20.10
C GLY A 127 21.06 3.09 19.01
N PRO A 128 20.98 2.70 17.73
CA PRO A 128 20.79 3.65 16.62
C PRO A 128 19.51 4.50 16.73
N PHE A 129 18.40 3.92 17.16
CA PHE A 129 17.11 4.64 17.20
C PHE A 129 16.88 5.41 18.49
N PHE A 130 17.24 4.83 19.64
CA PHE A 130 16.85 5.31 20.95
C PHE A 130 18.00 5.64 21.90
N GLY A 131 19.25 5.30 21.57
CA GLY A 131 20.39 5.45 22.46
C GLY A 131 20.69 6.89 22.91
N ARG A 132 20.14 7.89 22.22
CA ARG A 132 20.28 9.33 22.53
C ARG A 132 19.14 9.91 23.36
N PHE A 133 18.11 9.15 23.68
CA PHE A 133 16.94 9.63 24.41
C PHE A 133 16.90 9.05 25.83
N ASP A 134 16.51 9.88 26.80
CA ASP A 134 16.42 9.48 28.20
C ASP A 134 15.19 8.60 28.49
N SER A 135 14.12 8.75 27.70
CA SER A 135 12.90 7.95 27.80
C SER A 135 12.17 7.89 26.46
N LEU A 136 11.32 6.87 26.29
CA LEU A 136 10.46 6.76 25.12
C LEU A 136 9.24 7.67 25.24
N ARG A 137 8.65 7.98 24.10
CA ARG A 137 7.33 8.63 24.04
C ARG A 137 6.22 7.60 24.04
N GLU A 138 5.03 7.99 24.45
CA GLU A 138 3.91 7.03 24.56
C GLU A 138 3.57 6.36 23.21
N VAL A 139 3.68 7.10 22.10
CA VAL A 139 3.49 6.54 20.75
C VAL A 139 4.50 5.45 20.44
N GLN A 140 5.74 5.56 20.91
CA GLN A 140 6.80 4.57 20.72
C GLN A 140 6.53 3.34 21.57
N ARG A 141 6.23 3.52 22.86
CA ARG A 141 5.88 2.42 23.79
C ARG A 141 4.70 1.59 23.30
N SER A 142 3.68 2.25 22.78
CA SER A 142 2.45 1.60 22.35
C SER A 142 2.54 0.96 20.96
N SER A 143 3.36 1.51 20.05
CA SER A 143 3.45 1.02 18.66
C SER A 143 4.48 -0.09 18.48
N VAL A 144 5.61 -0.05 19.20
CA VAL A 144 6.71 -1.02 19.01
C VAL A 144 6.24 -2.47 19.12
N PRO A 145 5.53 -2.91 20.19
CA PRO A 145 5.10 -4.30 20.31
C PRO A 145 4.11 -4.71 19.21
N VAL A 146 3.31 -3.77 18.71
CA VAL A 146 2.31 -4.02 17.66
C VAL A 146 2.98 -4.27 16.32
N VAL A 147 3.94 -3.42 15.96
CA VAL A 147 4.69 -3.56 14.70
C VAL A 147 5.58 -4.81 14.70
N LEU A 148 6.19 -5.16 15.85
CA LEU A 148 6.99 -6.38 16.01
C LEU A 148 6.17 -7.66 15.77
N ARG A 149 4.90 -7.70 16.19
CA ARG A 149 4.00 -8.83 15.91
C ARG A 149 3.56 -8.93 14.45
N GLY A 150 3.76 -7.87 13.67
CA GLY A 150 3.27 -7.77 12.30
C GLY A 150 1.77 -7.50 12.20
N ASP A 151 1.18 -6.91 13.24
CA ASP A 151 -0.21 -6.47 13.25
C ASP A 151 -0.38 -5.22 12.35
N ASN A 152 -1.52 -5.09 11.67
CA ASN A 152 -1.85 -3.88 10.93
C ASN A 152 -2.33 -2.78 11.89
N ALA A 153 -1.61 -1.66 11.96
CA ALA A 153 -1.94 -0.58 12.87
C ALA A 153 -2.17 0.76 12.18
N MET A 154 -3.11 1.55 12.70
CA MET A 154 -3.27 2.96 12.40
C MET A 154 -2.80 3.76 13.61
N ILE A 155 -1.76 4.58 13.45
CA ILE A 155 -1.21 5.40 14.53
C ILE A 155 -1.67 6.84 14.33
N ILE A 156 -2.45 7.35 15.28
CA ILE A 156 -2.95 8.71 15.29
C ILE A 156 -2.22 9.44 16.41
N ALA A 157 -1.23 10.25 16.03
CA ALA A 157 -0.49 11.09 16.97
C ALA A 157 -0.15 12.43 16.29
N PRO A 158 0.05 13.51 17.07
CA PRO A 158 0.47 14.80 16.56
C PRO A 158 1.76 14.73 15.72
N THR A 159 2.01 15.75 14.91
CA THR A 159 3.32 15.91 14.25
C THR A 159 4.44 16.02 15.30
N ALA A 160 5.65 15.65 14.92
CA ALA A 160 6.82 15.63 15.81
C ALA A 160 6.69 14.77 17.09
N SER A 161 5.71 13.86 17.18
CA SER A 161 5.53 12.92 18.30
C SER A 161 6.46 11.71 18.29
N GLY A 162 7.29 11.52 17.25
CA GLY A 162 8.21 10.37 17.15
C GLY A 162 7.58 9.13 16.52
N LYS A 163 6.48 9.31 15.74
CA LYS A 163 5.84 8.26 14.93
C LYS A 163 6.82 7.51 14.04
N THR A 164 7.78 8.21 13.45
CA THR A 164 8.79 7.63 12.56
C THR A 164 9.59 6.55 13.29
N GLU A 165 10.22 6.86 14.43
CA GLU A 165 10.95 5.87 15.23
C GLU A 165 10.04 4.76 15.76
N ALA A 166 8.81 5.12 16.15
CA ALA A 166 7.80 4.17 16.63
C ALA A 166 7.43 3.09 15.60
N ILE A 167 7.59 3.39 14.31
CA ILE A 167 7.32 2.46 13.19
C ILE A 167 8.63 1.81 12.71
N PHE A 168 9.69 2.58 12.53
CA PHE A 168 10.88 2.10 11.84
C PHE A 168 11.85 1.31 12.72
N ALA A 169 11.96 1.63 14.01
CA ALA A 169 12.76 0.80 14.91
C ALA A 169 12.27 -0.66 14.92
N PRO A 170 10.99 -0.97 15.18
CA PRO A 170 10.51 -2.35 15.16
C PRO A 170 10.54 -2.98 13.76
N LEU A 171 10.38 -2.21 12.67
CA LEU A 171 10.55 -2.76 11.32
C LEU A 171 12.00 -3.15 11.03
N ALA A 172 12.97 -2.30 11.40
CA ALA A 172 14.39 -2.60 11.25
C ALA A 172 14.80 -3.82 12.08
N GLU A 173 14.29 -3.94 13.31
CA GLU A 173 14.50 -5.12 14.16
C GLU A 173 14.00 -6.40 13.46
N ARG A 174 12.81 -6.37 12.86
CA ARG A 174 12.27 -7.51 12.09
C ARG A 174 13.10 -7.81 10.85
N MET A 175 13.55 -6.78 10.14
CA MET A 175 14.41 -6.96 8.96
C MET A 175 15.70 -7.71 9.31
N ILE A 176 16.33 -7.36 10.43
CA ILE A 176 17.57 -7.99 10.89
C ILE A 176 17.27 -9.40 11.44
N SER A 177 16.34 -9.52 12.39
CA SER A 177 16.06 -10.77 13.09
C SER A 177 15.44 -11.86 12.20
N GLU A 178 14.63 -11.48 11.21
CA GLU A 178 14.00 -12.41 10.27
C GLU A 178 14.76 -12.51 8.92
N GLY A 179 15.90 -11.81 8.76
CA GLY A 179 16.75 -11.88 7.57
C GLY A 179 16.06 -11.42 6.28
N TRP A 180 15.42 -10.25 6.30
CA TRP A 180 14.71 -9.72 5.14
C TRP A 180 15.69 -9.22 4.06
N THR A 181 15.63 -9.81 2.88
CA THR A 181 16.51 -9.49 1.75
C THR A 181 15.76 -8.80 0.62
N GLY A 182 16.46 -7.94 -0.13
CA GLY A 182 15.86 -7.19 -1.23
C GLY A 182 14.75 -6.26 -0.75
N LEU A 183 13.95 -5.74 -1.70
CA LEU A 183 12.91 -4.78 -1.37
C LEU A 183 11.81 -5.41 -0.50
N SER A 184 11.80 -5.06 0.79
CA SER A 184 10.93 -5.66 1.81
C SER A 184 9.98 -4.65 2.46
N VAL A 185 10.35 -3.36 2.50
CA VAL A 185 9.54 -2.29 3.10
C VAL A 185 9.26 -1.20 2.09
N LEU A 186 7.98 -0.80 1.99
CA LEU A 186 7.56 0.33 1.17
C LEU A 186 7.06 1.46 2.05
N TYR A 187 7.64 2.65 1.91
CA TYR A 187 7.14 3.87 2.53
C TYR A 187 6.50 4.77 1.48
N ILE A 188 5.22 5.08 1.67
CA ILE A 188 4.43 5.91 0.76
C ILE A 188 4.19 7.25 1.44
N SER A 189 4.85 8.27 0.91
CA SER A 189 4.70 9.66 1.34
C SER A 189 3.76 10.43 0.40
N PRO A 190 2.89 11.32 0.90
CA PRO A 190 1.92 12.04 0.06
C PRO A 190 2.58 13.03 -0.91
N THR A 191 3.76 13.56 -0.57
CA THR A 191 4.46 14.58 -1.36
C THR A 191 5.92 14.19 -1.60
N LYS A 192 6.51 14.73 -2.68
CA LYS A 192 7.93 14.50 -3.00
C LYS A 192 8.88 15.05 -1.92
N ALA A 193 8.59 16.23 -1.40
CA ALA A 193 9.39 16.88 -0.36
C ALA A 193 9.42 16.03 0.92
N LEU A 194 8.25 15.60 1.41
CA LEU A 194 8.18 14.70 2.56
C LEU A 194 8.86 13.35 2.29
N ALA A 195 8.79 12.85 1.04
CA ALA A 195 9.51 11.64 0.63
C ALA A 195 11.04 11.83 0.62
N GLU A 196 11.54 13.04 0.45
CA GLU A 196 12.97 13.36 0.49
C GLU A 196 13.46 13.51 1.92
N ASP A 197 12.74 14.28 2.72
CA ASP A 197 13.02 14.47 4.14
C ASP A 197 13.06 13.14 4.90
N ILE A 198 12.06 12.27 4.66
CA ILE A 198 11.99 10.99 5.34
C ILE A 198 13.06 10.01 4.85
N ALA A 199 13.40 10.02 3.55
CA ALA A 199 14.43 9.14 3.01
C ALA A 199 15.80 9.46 3.63
N GLN A 200 16.15 10.75 3.73
CA GLN A 200 17.40 11.17 4.36
C GLN A 200 17.42 10.77 5.85
N ARG A 201 16.34 11.06 6.58
CA ARG A 201 16.24 10.69 8.00
C ARG A 201 16.36 9.17 8.20
N LEU A 202 15.78 8.38 7.31
CA LEU A 202 15.88 6.91 7.37
C LEU A 202 17.30 6.43 7.13
N MET A 203 18.00 6.98 6.13
CA MET A 203 19.41 6.67 5.90
C MET A 203 20.25 6.94 7.14
N ASP A 204 20.03 8.07 7.82
CA ASP A 204 20.74 8.41 9.05
C ASP A 204 20.40 7.46 10.20
N MET A 205 19.13 7.05 10.35
CA MET A 205 18.69 6.15 11.43
C MET A 205 19.19 4.72 11.26
N VAL A 206 19.32 4.26 10.02
CA VAL A 206 19.80 2.90 9.72
C VAL A 206 21.30 2.86 9.42
N ASP A 207 22.01 3.98 9.60
CA ASP A 207 23.46 4.00 9.42
C ASP A 207 24.14 3.01 10.36
N GLY A 208 25.11 2.27 9.83
CA GLY A 208 25.75 1.15 10.54
C GLY A 208 24.89 -0.12 10.67
N LEU A 209 23.64 -0.13 10.19
CA LEU A 209 22.85 -1.34 9.99
C LEU A 209 23.03 -1.83 8.54
N ASP A 210 22.99 -3.14 8.31
CA ASP A 210 22.99 -3.72 6.95
C ASP A 210 21.61 -3.55 6.27
N ILE A 211 21.09 -2.32 6.30
CA ILE A 211 19.79 -1.92 5.78
C ILE A 211 20.02 -0.76 4.82
N GLN A 212 19.58 -0.94 3.58
CA GLN A 212 19.70 0.08 2.55
C GLN A 212 18.35 0.75 2.30
N VAL A 213 18.38 2.07 2.11
CA VAL A 213 17.22 2.89 1.77
C VAL A 213 17.37 3.42 0.35
N GLY A 214 16.38 3.16 -0.48
CA GLY A 214 16.26 3.70 -1.83
C GLY A 214 15.11 4.69 -1.93
N GLN A 215 15.20 5.61 -2.86
CA GLN A 215 14.16 6.60 -3.14
C GLN A 215 13.71 6.51 -4.60
N ARG A 216 12.40 6.68 -4.81
CA ARG A 216 11.80 6.83 -6.14
C ARG A 216 10.59 7.76 -6.08
N ASN A 217 10.73 9.01 -6.49
CA ASN A 217 9.65 10.02 -6.39
C ASN A 217 9.51 10.89 -7.66
N GLY A 218 9.66 10.29 -8.84
CA GLY A 218 9.60 10.98 -10.13
C GLY A 218 10.93 11.62 -10.52
N ASP A 219 11.41 12.56 -9.70
CA ASP A 219 12.63 13.35 -9.97
C ASP A 219 13.89 12.64 -9.46
N THR A 220 13.82 11.97 -8.30
CA THR A 220 14.92 11.18 -7.73
C THR A 220 14.67 9.69 -7.88
N LYS A 221 15.70 8.95 -8.30
CA LYS A 221 15.68 7.49 -8.52
C LYS A 221 17.00 6.86 -8.07
N THR A 222 17.20 6.79 -6.76
CA THR A 222 18.34 6.04 -6.17
C THR A 222 18.04 4.55 -6.03
N PHE A 223 16.76 4.16 -6.16
CA PHE A 223 16.35 2.76 -6.14
C PHE A 223 16.89 1.98 -7.34
N ASN A 224 17.70 0.94 -7.07
CA ASN A 224 18.27 0.08 -8.10
C ASN A 224 17.48 -1.22 -8.22
N GLU A 225 16.71 -1.35 -9.29
CA GLU A 225 15.83 -2.51 -9.51
C GLU A 225 16.59 -3.84 -9.68
N LYS A 226 17.87 -3.81 -10.07
CA LYS A 226 18.72 -5.02 -10.19
C LYS A 226 19.38 -5.42 -8.88
N ASN A 227 19.57 -4.46 -7.98
CA ASN A 227 20.10 -4.67 -6.64
C ASN A 227 19.24 -3.86 -5.66
N PRO A 228 18.01 -4.33 -5.38
CA PRO A 228 17.02 -3.53 -4.69
C PRO A 228 17.41 -3.30 -3.24
N GLN A 229 17.36 -2.04 -2.82
CA GLN A 229 17.48 -1.64 -1.42
C GLN A 229 16.33 -2.23 -0.59
N ASN A 230 16.55 -2.41 0.71
CA ASN A 230 15.59 -3.06 1.60
C ASN A 230 14.33 -2.22 1.83
N ILE A 231 14.50 -0.89 1.89
CA ILE A 231 13.42 0.08 2.07
C ILE A 231 13.31 0.94 0.82
N LEU A 232 12.10 1.10 0.28
CA LEU A 232 11.81 2.06 -0.79
C LEU A 232 10.90 3.18 -0.27
N VAL A 233 11.38 4.42 -0.33
CA VAL A 233 10.59 5.62 -0.10
C VAL A 233 10.05 6.14 -1.44
N THR A 234 8.74 6.28 -1.55
CA THR A 234 8.07 6.66 -2.80
C THR A 234 6.81 7.50 -2.59
N THR A 235 6.22 7.98 -3.67
CA THR A 235 4.90 8.65 -3.69
C THR A 235 3.86 7.74 -4.36
N PRO A 236 2.55 7.95 -4.14
CA PRO A 236 1.51 7.13 -4.77
C PRO A 236 1.64 7.01 -6.30
N GLU A 237 1.97 8.09 -7.00
CA GLU A 237 2.06 8.10 -8.46
C GLU A 237 3.32 7.41 -8.97
N SER A 238 4.42 7.54 -8.23
CA SER A 238 5.66 6.84 -8.54
C SER A 238 5.52 5.34 -8.30
N LEU A 239 4.78 4.95 -7.25
CA LEU A 239 4.41 3.57 -6.98
C LEU A 239 3.51 3.01 -8.09
N ASP A 240 2.48 3.74 -8.52
CA ASP A 240 1.60 3.32 -9.62
C ASP A 240 2.39 3.05 -10.92
N SER A 241 3.34 3.94 -11.23
CA SER A 241 4.28 3.75 -12.34
C SER A 241 5.16 2.51 -12.17
N LEU A 242 5.66 2.24 -10.96
CA LEU A 242 6.48 1.06 -10.66
C LEU A 242 5.66 -0.23 -10.77
N MET A 243 4.46 -0.27 -10.20
CA MET A 243 3.52 -1.40 -10.30
C MET A 243 3.14 -1.72 -11.74
N SER A 244 3.00 -0.69 -12.58
CA SER A 244 2.62 -0.84 -13.98
C SER A 244 3.77 -1.38 -14.85
N ARG A 245 5.02 -0.97 -14.57
CA ARG A 245 6.17 -1.31 -15.40
C ARG A 245 6.95 -2.53 -14.90
N LYS A 246 7.06 -2.68 -13.57
CA LYS A 246 7.91 -3.66 -12.90
C LYS A 246 7.29 -4.22 -11.61
N PRO A 247 6.13 -4.87 -11.70
CA PRO A 247 5.46 -5.46 -10.53
C PRO A 247 6.31 -6.53 -9.84
N GLU A 248 7.26 -7.15 -10.55
CA GLU A 248 8.18 -8.14 -10.00
C GLU A 248 9.06 -7.62 -8.87
N CYS A 249 9.40 -6.33 -8.86
CA CYS A 249 10.20 -5.72 -7.79
C CYS A 249 9.44 -5.66 -6.45
N LEU A 250 8.12 -5.80 -6.45
CA LEU A 250 7.26 -5.64 -5.28
C LEU A 250 6.79 -6.97 -4.68
N ARG A 251 7.31 -8.11 -5.17
CA ARG A 251 6.86 -9.45 -4.78
C ARG A 251 7.14 -9.80 -3.32
N ASP A 252 8.28 -9.33 -2.81
CA ASP A 252 8.80 -9.70 -1.50
C ASP A 252 8.53 -8.62 -0.43
N ILE A 253 7.62 -7.67 -0.71
CA ILE A 253 7.19 -6.66 0.26
C ILE A 253 6.51 -7.35 1.45
N LYS A 254 7.03 -7.06 2.65
CA LYS A 254 6.54 -7.57 3.94
C LYS A 254 5.83 -6.49 4.76
N ALA A 255 6.17 -5.22 4.56
CA ALA A 255 5.53 -4.10 5.23
C ALA A 255 5.29 -2.90 4.29
N VAL A 256 4.16 -2.24 4.47
CA VAL A 256 3.82 -0.98 3.79
C VAL A 256 3.47 0.06 4.85
N VAL A 257 4.16 1.19 4.81
CA VAL A 257 3.90 2.35 5.66
C VAL A 257 3.28 3.44 4.80
N MET A 258 2.11 3.92 5.19
CA MET A 258 1.44 5.05 4.55
C MET A 258 1.49 6.24 5.50
N ASP A 259 2.19 7.29 5.09
CA ASP A 259 2.34 8.50 5.90
C ASP A 259 1.25 9.52 5.57
N GLU A 260 0.91 10.32 6.57
CA GLU A 260 -0.11 11.38 6.49
C GLU A 260 -1.37 10.96 5.72
N LEU A 261 -1.95 9.82 6.12
CA LEU A 261 -3.13 9.24 5.46
C LEU A 261 -4.30 10.24 5.33
N HIS A 262 -4.40 11.21 6.25
CA HIS A 262 -5.39 12.29 6.19
C HIS A 262 -5.23 13.19 4.94
N MET A 263 -4.01 13.34 4.41
CA MET A 263 -3.75 14.05 3.16
C MET A 263 -4.14 13.24 1.92
N LEU A 264 -4.25 11.92 2.06
CA LEU A 264 -4.68 11.02 0.98
C LEU A 264 -6.21 10.92 0.88
N ASP A 265 -6.92 11.25 1.96
CA ASP A 265 -8.40 11.26 2.03
C ASP A 265 -9.01 12.52 1.39
N GLY A 266 -8.27 13.63 1.41
CA GLY A 266 -8.65 14.89 0.77
C GLY A 266 -8.33 14.94 -0.72
N SER A 267 -9.09 14.23 -1.54
CA SER A 267 -9.11 14.31 -3.02
C SER A 267 -7.87 13.81 -3.78
N TYR A 268 -8.13 12.88 -4.71
CA TYR A 268 -7.44 12.76 -6.00
C TYR A 268 -6.91 14.13 -6.42
N ARG A 269 -5.58 14.24 -6.57
CA ARG A 269 -4.86 15.46 -6.98
C ARG A 269 -5.68 16.31 -7.95
N GLY A 270 -5.96 17.54 -7.53
CA GLY A 270 -6.65 18.55 -8.33
C GLY A 270 -6.05 18.70 -9.72
N GLY A 271 -6.92 18.66 -10.73
CA GLY A 271 -6.64 19.26 -12.03
C GLY A 271 -6.46 20.78 -11.89
N PRO A 272 -5.85 21.44 -12.89
CA PRO A 272 -5.38 22.80 -12.75
C PRO A 272 -6.53 23.82 -12.64
N ALA A 273 -6.43 24.66 -11.61
CA ALA A 273 -6.84 26.06 -11.53
C ALA A 273 -8.17 26.48 -12.21
N GLN A 274 -9.21 26.62 -11.40
CA GLN A 274 -10.22 27.71 -11.43
C GLN A 274 -10.71 27.84 -9.98
N GLY A 275 -10.81 28.96 -9.27
CA GLY A 275 -10.60 30.38 -9.50
C GLY A 275 -11.22 31.09 -8.28
N ALA A 276 -10.68 32.27 -7.93
CA ALA A 276 -11.22 33.29 -7.02
C ALA A 276 -11.17 33.07 -5.49
N ASP A 277 -10.20 33.78 -4.89
CA ASP A 277 -10.30 34.67 -3.72
C ASP A 277 -11.45 34.49 -2.72
N THR A 278 -11.11 34.11 -1.48
CA THR A 278 -11.44 34.88 -0.25
C THR A 278 -10.60 34.39 0.95
N PRO A 279 -9.95 35.28 1.75
CA PRO A 279 -9.43 34.94 3.08
C PRO A 279 -10.21 35.69 4.19
N PRO A 280 -9.92 35.48 5.48
CA PRO A 280 -10.37 34.37 6.32
C PRO A 280 -11.26 34.84 7.48
N ALA A 281 -12.08 33.96 8.06
CA ALA A 281 -12.74 34.21 9.34
C ALA A 281 -12.18 33.27 10.43
N ARG A 282 -11.59 33.88 11.46
CA ARG A 282 -11.23 33.23 12.74
C ARG A 282 -12.50 32.97 13.55
N GLY A 283 -12.54 31.85 14.27
CA GLY A 283 -13.54 31.58 15.30
C GLY A 283 -13.32 30.20 15.94
N ASP A 284 -13.04 30.23 17.24
CA ASP A 284 -12.79 29.14 18.18
C ASP A 284 -13.70 27.89 18.11
N GLY A 285 -13.17 26.76 18.61
CA GLY A 285 -13.95 25.86 19.46
C GLY A 285 -14.26 24.45 18.92
N ASP A 286 -13.51 23.48 19.44
CA ASP A 286 -14.00 22.24 20.06
C ASP A 286 -15.20 21.45 19.45
N ARG A 287 -14.89 20.19 19.11
CA ARG A 287 -15.72 18.95 19.23
C ARG A 287 -16.85 18.62 18.23
N ALA A 288 -16.72 17.36 17.76
CA ALA A 288 -17.74 16.32 17.56
C ALA A 288 -18.82 16.51 16.48
N GLY A 289 -18.79 15.60 15.49
CA GLY A 289 -19.89 15.37 14.55
C GLY A 289 -19.87 13.94 14.03
N VAL A 290 -20.66 13.07 14.66
CA VAL A 290 -21.08 11.76 14.13
C VAL A 290 -22.01 12.02 12.94
N LEU A 291 -21.71 11.46 11.77
CA LEU A 291 -22.66 11.35 10.67
C LEU A 291 -22.76 9.90 10.21
N ARG A 292 -23.84 9.25 10.66
CA ARG A 292 -24.44 8.13 9.95
C ARG A 292 -24.96 8.65 8.61
N HIS A 293 -24.81 7.86 7.55
CA HIS A 293 -25.76 7.92 6.45
C HIS A 293 -26.31 6.52 6.19
N ASP A 294 -27.58 6.35 6.56
CA ASP A 294 -28.48 5.40 5.94
C ASP A 294 -28.83 5.90 4.53
N ARG A 295 -28.91 4.91 3.62
CA ARG A 295 -29.38 4.89 2.23
C ARG A 295 -28.45 5.41 1.15
#